data_AF-A0A524KK34-F1
#
_entry.id   AF-A0A524KK34-F1
#
_cell.length_a   1.000
_cell.length_b   1.000
_cell.length_c   1.000
_cell.angle_alpha   90.00
_cell.angle_beta   90.00
_cell.angle_gamma   90.00
#
_symmetry.space_group_name_H-M   'P 1'
#
loop_
_entity.id
_entity.type
_entity.pdbx_description
1 polymer ?
#
loop_
_entity_poly.entity_id
_entity_poly.type
_entity_poly.pdbx_seq_one_letter_code
_entity_poly.pdbx_strand_id
1 'polypeptide(L)'
;MKPIQIPRSAKGPGPHFFPGEPAAEQLLSMVLALAADLSVLRERLDTAEQLAAGRGLDLRAEIENYQPTLADRERREAWRVQFLQRLLRGVTDEVPAPAAGGVPPGGPPGPPPAGKTPT
;
A
#
# COMPACT_ATOMS: atom_id res chain seq x y z
N MET A 1 20.88 30.66 31.67
CA MET A 1 20.99 29.28 31.12
C MET A 1 21.35 29.37 29.64
N LYS A 2 22.35 28.61 29.19
CA LYS A 2 22.83 28.64 27.80
C LYS A 2 22.06 27.56 27.00
N PRO A 3 21.44 27.89 25.85
CA PRO A 3 20.64 26.91 25.11
C PRO A 3 21.52 25.79 24.55
N ILE A 4 21.09 24.55 24.78
CA ILE A 4 21.74 23.35 24.26
C ILE A 4 21.43 23.27 22.75
N GLN A 5 22.44 23.52 21.93
CA GLN A 5 22.37 23.33 20.49
C GLN A 5 22.60 21.85 20.19
N ILE A 6 21.55 21.14 19.80
CA ILE A 6 21.66 19.74 19.36
C ILE A 6 22.15 19.76 17.90
N PRO A 7 23.30 19.14 17.59
CA PRO A 7 23.78 19.07 16.21
C PRO A 7 22.78 18.30 15.34
N ARG A 8 22.16 18.98 14.38
CA ARG A 8 21.25 18.39 13.39
C ARG A 8 22.05 17.72 12.27
N SER A 9 22.66 16.58 12.53
CA SER A 9 23.10 15.69 11.46
C SER A 9 23.37 14.30 12.02
N ALA A 10 22.49 13.34 11.73
CA ALA A 10 22.90 11.94 11.70
C ALA A 10 23.87 11.80 10.53
N LYS A 11 25.18 11.78 10.80
CA LYS A 11 26.22 11.83 9.79
C LYS A 11 26.75 10.42 9.56
N GLY A 12 26.02 9.66 8.74
CA GLY A 12 26.42 8.36 8.23
C GLY A 12 25.45 7.94 7.13
N PRO A 13 25.90 7.27 6.05
CA PRO A 13 24.96 6.55 5.21
C PRO A 13 24.17 5.60 6.12
N GLY A 14 22.84 5.59 5.97
CA GLY A 14 21.97 4.72 6.75
C GLY A 14 22.44 3.26 6.67
N PRO A 15 22.05 2.41 7.64
CA PRO A 15 22.39 0.99 7.59
C PRO A 15 21.95 0.41 6.25
N HIS A 16 22.90 -0.16 5.50
CA HIS A 16 22.62 -0.96 4.30
C HIS A 16 22.48 -2.41 4.73
N PHE A 17 21.36 -3.02 4.39
CA PHE A 17 21.01 -4.37 4.84
C PHE A 17 21.24 -5.42 3.75
N PHE A 18 21.20 -5.03 2.47
CA PHE A 18 21.37 -5.92 1.33
C PHE A 18 22.54 -5.46 0.43
N PRO A 19 23.80 -5.75 0.80
CA PRO A 19 24.96 -5.39 -0.01
C PRO A 19 24.92 -6.06 -1.39
N GLY A 20 25.00 -5.27 -2.46
CA GLY A 20 25.01 -5.77 -3.84
C GLY A 20 23.63 -6.01 -4.46
N GLU A 21 22.54 -5.79 -3.72
CA GLU A 21 21.16 -5.94 -4.19
C GLU A 21 20.38 -4.63 -4.08
N PRO A 22 20.57 -3.66 -5.02
CA PRO A 22 19.98 -2.33 -4.90
C PRO A 22 18.44 -2.33 -4.86
N ALA A 23 17.80 -3.27 -5.56
CA ALA A 23 16.35 -3.41 -5.53
C ALA A 23 15.81 -3.87 -4.17
N ALA A 24 16.51 -4.78 -3.49
CA ALA A 24 16.12 -5.26 -2.16
C ALA A 24 16.33 -4.17 -1.10
N GLU A 25 17.43 -3.42 -1.19
CA GLU A 25 17.70 -2.26 -0.33
C GLU A 25 16.64 -1.16 -0.47
N GLN A 26 16.25 -0.85 -1.71
CA GLN A 26 15.21 0.12 -2.01
C GLN A 26 13.84 -0.33 -1.46
N LEU A 27 13.49 -1.61 -1.66
CA LEU A 27 12.23 -2.16 -1.15
C LEU A 27 12.19 -2.08 0.39
N LEU A 28 13.27 -2.45 1.08
CA LEU A 28 13.35 -2.35 2.53
C LEU A 28 13.18 -0.89 3.00
N SER A 29 13.85 0.06 2.33
CA SER A 29 13.71 1.48 2.63
C SER A 29 12.26 1.96 2.49
N MET A 30 11.55 1.52 1.44
CA MET A 30 10.13 1.82 1.26
C MET A 30 9.26 1.21 2.38
N VAL A 31 9.52 -0.05 2.77
CA VAL A 31 8.78 -0.73 3.84
C VAL A 31 8.99 -0.03 5.19
N LEU A 32 10.23 0.35 5.51
CA LEU A 32 10.55 1.06 6.75
C LEU A 32 9.88 2.44 6.81
N ALA A 33 9.89 3.18 5.70
CA ALA A 33 9.17 4.45 5.60
C ALA A 33 7.67 4.28 5.82
N LEU A 34 7.05 3.29 5.16
CA LEU A 34 5.63 2.97 5.33
C LEU A 34 5.28 2.51 6.76
N ALA A 35 6.18 1.76 7.41
CA ALA A 35 6.00 1.33 8.80
C ALA A 35 6.01 2.52 9.77
N ALA A 36 6.90 3.50 9.55
CA ALA A 36 6.93 4.73 10.33
C ALA A 36 5.66 5.58 10.10
N ASP A 37 5.20 5.71 8.85
CA ASP A 37 3.94 6.42 8.57
C ASP A 37 2.75 5.69 9.21
N LEU A 38 2.72 4.36 9.18
CA LEU A 38 1.66 3.56 9.81
C LEU A 38 1.64 3.71 11.33
N SER A 39 2.81 3.79 11.99
CA SER A 39 2.86 4.01 13.44
C SER A 39 2.27 5.36 13.82
N VAL A 40 2.61 6.42 13.08
CA VAL A 40 2.05 7.76 13.29
C VAL A 40 0.53 7.78 13.06
N LEU A 41 0.05 7.11 12.01
CA LEU A 41 -1.39 7.01 11.75
C LEU A 41 -2.12 6.24 12.85
N ARG A 42 -1.52 5.18 13.39
CA ARG A 42 -2.10 4.41 14.50
C ARG A 42 -2.22 5.26 15.76
N GLU A 43 -1.19 6.01 16.11
CA GLU A 43 -1.21 6.93 17.26
C GLU A 43 -2.25 8.03 17.09
N ARG A 44 -2.37 8.59 15.88
CA ARG A 44 -3.38 9.61 15.58
C ARG A 44 -4.80 9.06 15.66
N LEU A 45 -5.04 7.83 15.21
CA LEU A 45 -6.35 7.18 15.31
C LEU A 45 -6.71 6.91 16.77
N ASP A 46 -5.78 6.36 17.55
CA ASP A 46 -5.97 6.12 18.99
C ASP A 46 -6.28 7.42 19.74
N THR A 47 -5.53 8.49 19.44
CA THR A 47 -5.80 9.83 19.99
C THR A 47 -7.20 10.32 19.61
N ALA A 48 -7.65 10.10 18.38
CA ALA A 48 -8.98 10.49 17.95
C ALA A 48 -10.09 9.71 18.68
N GLU A 49 -9.92 8.39 18.84
CA GLU A 49 -10.83 7.54 19.62
C GLU A 49 -10.90 8.00 21.09
N GLN A 50 -9.75 8.27 21.72
CA GLN A 50 -9.70 8.72 23.11
C GLN A 50 -10.33 10.10 23.31
N LEU A 51 -10.09 11.05 22.40
CA LEU A 51 -10.71 12.37 22.44
C LEU A 51 -12.23 12.31 22.20
N ALA A 52 -12.70 11.40 21.34
CA ALA A 52 -14.12 11.18 21.11
C ALA A 52 -14.80 10.56 22.34
N ALA A 53 -14.16 9.57 22.98
CA ALA A 53 -14.65 8.96 24.22
C ALA A 53 -14.78 9.99 25.35
N GLY A 54 -13.82 10.92 25.47
CA GLY A 54 -13.90 12.05 26.42
C GLY A 54 -15.07 13.00 26.16
N ARG A 55 -15.71 12.91 24.99
CA ARG A 55 -16.92 13.68 24.60
C ARG A 55 -18.19 12.82 24.61
N GLY A 56 -18.12 11.58 25.12
CA GLY A 56 -19.25 10.66 25.18
C GLY A 56 -19.58 9.93 23.87
N LEU A 57 -18.67 9.94 22.90
CA LEU A 57 -18.81 9.18 21.65
C LEU A 57 -17.93 7.93 21.71
N ASP A 58 -18.54 6.74 21.64
CA ASP A 58 -17.80 5.48 21.56
C ASP A 58 -17.40 5.18 20.11
N LEU A 59 -16.47 6.00 19.60
CA LEU A 59 -16.01 5.90 18.22
C LEU A 59 -15.42 4.51 17.91
N ARG A 60 -14.88 3.83 18.92
CA ARG A 60 -14.27 2.51 18.77
C ARG A 60 -15.33 1.48 18.43
N ALA A 61 -16.41 1.42 19.21
CA ALA A 61 -17.55 0.55 18.89
C ALA A 61 -18.23 0.94 17.58
N GLU A 62 -18.36 2.24 17.29
CA GLU A 62 -18.94 2.72 16.04
C GLU A 62 -18.10 2.29 14.82
N ILE A 63 -16.77 2.37 14.88
CA ILE A 63 -15.87 1.92 13.80
C ILE A 63 -16.05 0.43 13.53
N GLU A 64 -16.05 -0.41 14.57
CA GLU A 64 -16.17 -1.88 14.41
C GLU A 64 -17.52 -2.30 13.83
N ASN A 65 -18.58 -1.54 14.11
CA ASN A 65 -19.93 -1.83 13.62
C ASN A 65 -20.29 -1.06 12.33
N TYR A 66 -19.41 -0.15 11.87
CA TYR A 66 -19.70 0.70 10.73
C TYR A 66 -19.81 -0.11 9.44
N GLN A 67 -20.95 0.03 8.76
CA GLN A 67 -21.16 -0.55 7.43
C GLN A 67 -21.04 0.53 6.35
N PRO A 68 -19.99 0.50 5.52
CA PRO A 68 -19.80 1.49 4.46
C PRO A 68 -20.91 1.41 3.42
N THR A 69 -21.42 2.56 3.00
CA THR A 69 -22.33 2.64 1.84
C THR A 69 -21.57 2.38 0.53
N LEU A 70 -22.30 2.18 -0.57
CA LEU A 70 -21.68 2.11 -1.91
C LEU A 70 -20.87 3.37 -2.22
N ALA A 71 -21.41 4.55 -1.93
CA ALA A 71 -20.72 5.82 -2.12
C ALA A 71 -19.43 5.93 -1.28
N ASP A 72 -19.42 5.41 -0.05
CA ASP A 72 -18.21 5.35 0.77
C ASP A 72 -17.14 4.46 0.16
N ARG A 73 -17.53 3.32 -0.40
CA ARG A 73 -16.61 2.37 -1.05
C ARG A 73 -15.99 2.98 -2.29
N GLU A 74 -16.81 3.57 -3.17
CA GLU A 74 -16.35 4.23 -4.39
C GLU A 74 -15.37 5.38 -4.10
N ARG A 75 -15.71 6.22 -3.11
CA ARG A 75 -14.83 7.31 -2.65
C ARG A 75 -13.49 6.78 -2.13
N ARG A 76 -13.50 5.70 -1.33
CA ARG A 76 -12.29 5.06 -0.82
C ARG A 76 -11.46 4.43 -1.93
N GLU A 77 -12.11 3.82 -2.93
CA GLU A 77 -11.45 3.22 -4.08
C GLU A 77 -10.77 4.29 -4.94
N ALA A 78 -11.49 5.37 -5.30
CA ALA A 78 -10.93 6.48 -6.05
C ALA A 78 -9.71 7.09 -5.33
N TRP A 79 -9.81 7.28 -4.02
CA TRP A 79 -8.68 7.75 -3.21
C TRP A 79 -7.50 6.75 -3.22
N ARG A 80 -7.77 5.44 -3.09
CA ARG A 80 -6.74 4.39 -3.11
C ARG A 80 -6.00 4.35 -4.44
N VAL A 81 -6.72 4.44 -5.55
CA VAL A 81 -6.11 4.51 -6.90
C VAL A 81 -5.19 5.72 -7.01
N GLN A 82 -5.65 6.91 -6.62
CA GLN A 82 -4.82 8.13 -6.64
C GLN A 82 -3.61 8.06 -5.69
N PHE A 83 -3.76 7.40 -4.54
CA PHE A 83 -2.65 7.18 -3.61
C PHE A 83 -1.59 6.26 -4.22
N LEU A 84 -2.01 5.12 -4.77
CA LEU A 84 -1.11 4.16 -5.39
C LEU A 84 -0.40 4.74 -6.62
N GLN A 85 -1.09 5.51 -7.46
CA GLN A 85 -0.47 6.21 -8.58
C GLN A 85 0.65 7.16 -8.14
N ARG A 86 0.45 7.91 -7.05
CA ARG A 86 1.48 8.81 -6.50
C ARG A 86 2.65 8.03 -5.89
N LEU A 87 2.36 6.94 -5.18
CA LEU A 87 3.38 6.11 -4.53
C LEU A 87 4.24 5.37 -5.56
N LEU A 88 3.62 4.85 -6.61
CA LEU A 88 4.28 3.99 -7.60
C LEU A 88 4.87 4.73 -8.78
N ARG A 89 4.66 6.05 -8.93
CA ARG A 89 5.11 6.84 -10.09
C ARG A 89 6.55 6.52 -10.50
N GLY A 90 7.48 6.54 -9.54
CA GLY A 90 8.91 6.26 -9.81
C GLY A 90 9.24 4.80 -10.12
N VAL A 91 8.39 3.85 -9.74
CA VAL A 91 8.57 2.42 -10.08
C VAL A 91 7.97 2.11 -11.45
N THR A 92 6.82 2.69 -11.78
CA THR A 92 6.15 2.49 -13.08
C THR A 92 6.87 3.14 -14.25
N ASP A 93 7.61 4.23 -14.02
CA ASP A 93 8.37 4.90 -15.07
C ASP A 93 9.67 4.13 -15.44
N GLU A 94 10.16 3.25 -14.55
CA GLU A 94 11.35 2.40 -14.80
C GLU A 94 11.00 0.98 -15.28
N VAL A 95 9.74 0.54 -15.14
CA VAL A 95 9.26 -0.68 -15.80
C VAL A 95 8.97 -0.33 -17.26
N PRO A 96 9.78 -0.75 -18.25
CA PRO A 96 9.40 -0.58 -19.64
C PRO A 96 8.03 -1.19 -19.84
N ALA A 97 7.12 -0.44 -20.48
CA ALA A 97 5.82 -0.95 -20.89
C ALA A 97 6.01 -2.37 -21.46
N PRO A 98 5.19 -3.37 -21.08
CA PRO A 98 5.31 -4.69 -21.68
C PRO A 98 5.27 -4.48 -23.18
N ALA A 99 6.36 -4.88 -23.87
CA ALA A 99 6.46 -4.77 -25.31
C ALA A 99 5.14 -5.29 -25.88
N ALA A 100 4.48 -4.47 -26.70
CA ALA A 100 3.17 -4.76 -27.26
C ALA A 100 3.21 -6.03 -28.13
N GLY A 101 3.27 -7.19 -27.48
CA GLY A 101 3.02 -8.50 -28.04
C GLY A 101 1.55 -8.77 -27.82
N GLY A 102 0.75 -8.47 -28.83
CA GLY A 102 -0.68 -8.74 -28.81
C GLY A 102 -0.94 -10.19 -28.40
N VAL A 103 -1.78 -10.36 -27.38
CA VAL A 103 -2.48 -11.63 -27.19
C VAL A 103 -3.50 -11.70 -28.34
N PRO A 104 -3.36 -12.60 -29.32
CA PRO A 104 -4.42 -12.78 -30.30
C PRO A 104 -5.69 -13.23 -29.56
N PRO A 105 -6.87 -12.73 -29.95
CA PRO A 105 -8.11 -13.13 -29.30
C PRO A 105 -8.24 -14.66 -29.40
N GLY A 106 -8.40 -15.31 -28.25
CA GLY A 106 -8.55 -16.75 -28.16
C GLY A 106 -9.64 -17.21 -29.12
N GLY A 107 -9.26 -18.01 -30.11
CA GLY A 107 -10.21 -18.67 -31.00
C GLY A 107 -11.17 -19.56 -30.20
N PRO A 108 -12.36 -19.85 -30.74
CA PRO A 108 -13.37 -20.62 -30.02
C PRO A 108 -12.82 -21.99 -29.59
N PRO A 109 -13.25 -22.51 -28.43
CA PRO A 109 -12.77 -23.79 -27.92
C PRO A 109 -13.05 -24.89 -28.95
N GLY A 110 -12.00 -25.65 -29.30
CA GLY A 110 -12.11 -26.81 -30.18
C GLY A 110 -13.07 -27.87 -29.61
N PRO A 111 -13.70 -28.69 -30.46
CA PRO A 111 -14.70 -29.64 -30.01
C PRO A 111 -14.11 -30.66 -29.02
N PRO A 112 -14.89 -31.10 -28.01
CA PRO A 112 -14.43 -32.06 -27.02
C PRO A 112 -14.05 -33.40 -27.68
N PRO A 113 -13.07 -34.13 -27.14
CA PRO A 113 -12.61 -35.39 -27.71
C PRO A 113 -13.74 -36.42 -27.68
N ALA A 114 -13.95 -37.11 -28.81
CA ALA A 114 -14.96 -38.15 -28.95
C ALA A 114 -14.71 -39.26 -27.92
N GLY A 115 -15.61 -39.36 -26.93
CA GLY A 115 -15.64 -40.46 -25.98
C GLY A 115 -15.85 -41.78 -26.73
N LYS A 116 -14.96 -42.75 -26.50
CA LYS A 116 -15.16 -44.12 -26.97
C LYS A 116 -16.29 -44.74 -26.16
N THR A 117 -17.40 -45.08 -26.81
CA THR A 117 -18.41 -45.98 -26.26
C THR A 117 -17.79 -47.36 -26.03
N PRO A 118 -17.99 -47.98 -24.86
CA PRO A 118 -17.49 -49.33 -24.60
C PRO A 118 -18.40 -50.37 -25.27
N THR A 119 -17.77 -51.43 -25.76
CA THR A 119 -18.41 -52.70 -26.16
C THR A 119 -18.98 -53.41 -24.95
#